data_AF-A0A2G6FUE3-F1
#
_entry.id   AF-A0A2G6FUE3-F1
#
_cell.length_a   1.000
_cell.length_b   1.000
_cell.length_c   1.000
_cell.angle_alpha   90.00
_cell.angle_beta   90.00
_cell.angle_gamma   90.00
#
_symmetry.space_group_name_H-M   'P 1'
#
loop_
_entity.id
_entity.type
_entity.pdbx_description
1 polymer ?
#
loop_
_entity_poly.entity_id
_entity_poly.type
_entity_poly.pdbx_seq_one_letter_code
_entity_poly.pdbx_strand_id
1 'polypeptide(L)'
;MQQILKRLEIIKAAISLEDEETIALHLGKIRSGGEQAEGLDDIFISLDRLDYPLALSRIAAFLARHSAVTTYNDPEVAALKMELQGLEKRLADLRGERDELMHSIGDFNRQYNLRLGGVLSEIFKLKMMIAGAAEAAYTGIEEEVREKLKETREKAQQWYQQFHDDYQAEQEKPEPKKLDDKDLKRLKAAYRKASRLCHPDMVADELKE
;
A
#
# COMPACT_ATOMS: atom_id res chain seq x y z
N MET A 1 21.58 -27.48 2.49
CA MET A 1 23.07 -27.48 2.63
C MET A 1 23.73 -26.12 2.36
N GLN A 2 23.56 -25.49 1.18
CA GLN A 2 24.21 -24.20 0.85
C GLN A 2 23.88 -23.07 1.85
N GLN A 3 22.65 -23.06 2.38
CA GLN A 3 22.23 -22.08 3.39
C GLN A 3 22.96 -22.25 4.72
N ILE A 4 23.27 -23.49 5.13
CA ILE A 4 24.07 -23.77 6.34
C ILE A 4 25.47 -23.20 6.16
N LEU A 5 26.11 -23.42 5.02
CA LEU A 5 27.46 -22.91 4.75
C LEU A 5 27.50 -21.38 4.87
N LYS A 6 26.57 -20.67 4.21
CA LYS A 6 26.47 -19.20 4.32
C LYS A 6 26.22 -18.74 5.76
N ARG A 7 25.39 -19.46 6.54
CA ARG A 7 25.14 -19.13 7.94
C ARG A 7 26.36 -19.36 8.83
N LEU A 8 27.14 -20.41 8.57
CA LEU A 8 28.38 -20.67 9.28
C LEU A 8 29.47 -19.65 8.95
N GLU A 9 29.52 -19.14 7.71
CA GLU A 9 30.38 -17.99 7.35
C GLU A 9 29.99 -16.72 8.11
N ILE A 10 28.68 -16.44 8.26
CA ILE A 10 28.18 -15.32 9.06
C ILE A 10 28.55 -15.49 10.54
N ILE A 11 28.36 -16.69 11.11
CA ILE A 11 28.74 -16.98 12.50
C ILE A 11 30.25 -16.79 12.71
N LYS A 12 31.07 -17.24 11.76
CA LYS A 12 32.53 -17.02 11.81
C LYS A 12 32.88 -15.54 11.85
N ALA A 13 32.23 -14.72 11.01
CA ALA A 13 32.43 -13.27 11.02
C ALA A 13 31.92 -12.62 12.32
N ALA A 14 30.77 -13.05 12.83
CA ALA A 14 30.18 -12.56 14.07
C ALA A 14 31.06 -12.84 15.30
N ILE A 15 31.73 -14.00 15.36
CA ILE A 15 32.72 -14.31 16.41
C ILE A 15 33.89 -13.30 16.37
N SER A 16 34.36 -12.91 15.17
CA SER A 16 35.43 -11.92 15.04
C SER A 16 34.99 -10.49 15.37
N LEU A 17 33.68 -10.21 15.28
CA LEU A 17 33.08 -8.92 15.63
C LEU A 17 32.52 -8.90 17.06
N GLU A 18 32.67 -9.99 17.82
CA GLU A 18 32.12 -10.15 19.18
C GLU A 18 30.58 -9.94 19.24
N ASP A 19 29.88 -10.27 18.15
CA ASP A 19 28.42 -10.09 18.01
C ASP A 19 27.66 -11.38 18.38
N GLU A 20 27.36 -11.53 19.68
CA GLU A 20 26.65 -12.69 20.23
C GLU A 20 25.19 -12.79 19.73
N GLU A 21 24.54 -11.67 19.44
CA GLU A 21 23.15 -11.65 18.94
C GLU A 21 23.07 -12.28 17.55
N THR A 22 23.99 -11.93 16.65
CA THR A 22 24.08 -12.52 15.32
C THR A 22 24.42 -14.00 15.38
N ILE A 23 25.32 -14.41 16.29
CA ILE A 23 25.64 -15.84 16.51
C ILE A 23 24.37 -16.61 16.90
N ALA A 24 23.64 -16.14 17.92
CA ALA A 24 22.43 -16.79 18.41
C ALA A 24 21.34 -16.86 17.34
N LEU A 25 21.12 -15.76 16.60
CA LEU A 25 20.13 -15.69 15.51
C LEU A 25 20.40 -16.72 14.42
N HIS A 26 21.65 -16.82 13.97
CA HIS A 26 22.02 -17.73 12.89
C HIS A 26 22.06 -19.19 13.36
N LEU A 27 22.50 -19.47 14.59
CA LEU A 27 22.41 -20.79 15.20
C LEU A 27 20.96 -21.29 15.29
N GLY A 28 20.06 -20.45 15.79
CA GLY A 28 18.63 -20.79 15.87
C GLY A 28 18.04 -21.16 14.51
N LYS A 29 18.41 -20.42 13.46
CA LYS A 29 17.96 -20.68 12.08
C LYS A 29 18.57 -21.94 11.45
N ILE A 30 19.77 -22.36 11.84
CA ILE A 30 20.33 -23.66 11.40
C ILE A 30 19.58 -24.79 12.11
N ARG A 31 19.39 -24.69 13.42
CA ARG A 31 18.72 -25.72 14.23
C ARG A 31 17.26 -25.95 13.83
N SER A 32 16.52 -24.88 13.50
CA SER A 32 15.12 -25.00 13.06
C SER A 32 14.95 -25.55 11.64
N GLY A 33 16.02 -25.55 10.83
CA GLY A 33 15.99 -26.03 9.45
C GLY A 33 15.98 -27.55 9.30
N GLY A 34 16.25 -28.32 10.37
CA GLY A 34 16.15 -29.78 10.39
C GLY A 34 17.18 -30.55 9.54
N GLU A 35 18.04 -29.85 8.80
CA GLU A 35 19.12 -30.44 8.01
C GLU A 35 20.23 -30.97 8.92
N GLN A 36 20.44 -32.29 8.93
CA GLN A 36 21.56 -32.92 9.62
C GLN A 36 22.74 -33.11 8.68
N ALA A 37 23.93 -32.74 9.14
CA ALA A 37 25.18 -32.96 8.44
C ALA A 37 26.24 -33.45 9.43
N GLU A 38 27.04 -34.43 9.01
CA GLU A 38 28.10 -34.99 9.84
C GLU A 38 29.08 -33.87 10.28
N GLY A 39 29.32 -33.77 11.59
CA GLY A 39 30.18 -32.73 12.18
C GLY A 39 29.49 -31.39 12.49
N LEU A 40 28.20 -31.22 12.16
CA LEU A 40 27.43 -30.02 12.52
C LEU A 40 27.11 -29.98 14.02
N ASP A 41 26.81 -31.13 14.63
CA ASP A 41 26.53 -31.23 16.07
C ASP A 41 27.74 -30.83 16.93
N ASP A 42 28.95 -31.17 16.47
CA ASP A 42 30.19 -30.76 17.13
C ASP A 42 30.36 -29.24 17.12
N ILE A 43 29.96 -28.57 16.04
CA ILE A 43 29.98 -27.09 15.96
C ILE A 43 28.99 -26.51 16.98
N PHE A 44 27.78 -27.06 17.06
CA PHE A 44 26.77 -26.63 18.04
C PHE A 44 27.27 -26.78 19.47
N ILE A 45 27.86 -27.91 19.82
CA ILE A 45 28.39 -28.16 21.16
C ILE A 45 29.48 -27.14 21.54
N SER A 46 30.38 -26.80 20.60
CA SER A 46 31.43 -25.81 20.87
C SER A 46 30.86 -24.40 21.07
N LEU A 47 29.86 -24.00 20.27
CA LEU A 47 29.22 -22.70 20.40
C LEU A 47 28.38 -22.59 21.67
N ASP A 48 27.65 -23.64 22.05
CA ASP A 48 26.86 -23.67 23.30
C ASP A 48 27.74 -23.62 24.55
N ARG A 49 28.99 -24.10 24.45
CA ARG A 49 30.01 -24.04 25.51
C ARG A 49 30.82 -22.75 25.51
N LEU A 50 30.55 -21.82 24.58
CA LEU A 50 31.31 -20.59 24.37
C LEU A 50 32.80 -20.83 24.06
N ASP A 51 33.15 -22.03 23.57
CA ASP A 51 34.50 -22.38 23.13
C ASP A 51 34.68 -21.92 21.68
N TYR A 52 34.78 -20.59 21.52
CA TYR A 52 34.89 -19.94 20.22
C TYR A 52 36.14 -20.35 19.42
N PRO A 53 37.34 -20.55 20.02
CA PRO A 53 38.50 -21.06 19.29
C PRO A 53 38.24 -22.44 18.67
N LEU A 54 37.65 -23.36 19.44
CA LEU A 54 37.30 -24.68 18.93
C LEU A 54 36.18 -24.60 17.88
N ALA A 55 35.15 -23.78 18.12
CA ALA A 55 34.07 -23.56 17.16
C ALA A 55 34.59 -23.04 15.82
N LEU A 56 35.50 -22.05 15.82
CA LEU A 56 36.12 -21.52 14.60
C LEU A 56 36.87 -22.59 13.81
N SER A 57 37.63 -23.46 14.50
CA SER A 57 38.33 -24.56 13.85
C SER A 57 37.37 -25.56 13.19
N ARG A 58 36.28 -25.92 13.88
CA ARG A 58 35.27 -26.87 13.42
C ARG A 58 34.47 -26.30 12.24
N ILE A 59 34.10 -25.02 12.30
CA ILE A 59 33.45 -24.29 11.21
C ILE A 59 34.35 -24.25 9.97
N ALA A 60 35.64 -23.92 10.13
CA ALA A 60 36.57 -23.87 9.01
C ALA A 60 36.73 -25.25 8.34
N ALA A 61 36.87 -26.31 9.13
CA ALA A 61 36.95 -27.68 8.61
C ALA A 61 35.66 -28.11 7.90
N PHE A 62 34.49 -27.75 8.44
CA PHE A 62 33.19 -28.04 7.83
C PHE A 62 33.01 -27.32 6.49
N LEU A 63 33.29 -26.01 6.43
CA LEU A 63 33.22 -25.22 5.19
C LEU A 63 34.16 -25.79 4.11
N ALA A 64 35.37 -26.18 4.48
CA ALA A 64 36.34 -26.76 3.55
C ALA A 64 35.90 -28.10 2.96
N ARG A 65 35.22 -28.95 3.74
CA ARG A 65 34.70 -30.26 3.28
C ARG A 65 33.51 -30.12 2.32
N HIS A 66 32.70 -29.06 2.48
CA HIS A 66 31.44 -28.90 1.78
C HIS A 66 31.47 -27.82 0.68
N SER A 67 32.58 -27.11 0.48
CA SER A 67 32.72 -26.06 -0.55
C SER A 67 32.78 -26.59 -1.98
N ALA A 68 33.22 -27.84 -2.18
CA ALA A 68 33.45 -28.44 -3.50
C ALA A 68 32.16 -28.75 -4.30
N VAL A 69 31.00 -28.76 -3.65
CA VAL A 69 29.69 -29.01 -4.29
C VAL A 69 28.73 -27.88 -3.94
N THR A 70 28.97 -26.70 -4.51
CA THR A 70 28.04 -25.57 -4.38
C THR A 70 27.45 -25.22 -5.74
N THR A 71 26.11 -25.30 -5.84
CA THR A 71 25.37 -24.68 -6.93
C THR A 71 25.64 -23.18 -6.91
N TYR A 72 26.23 -22.65 -7.98
CA TYR A 72 26.43 -21.21 -8.11
C TYR A 72 25.07 -20.53 -8.10
N ASN A 73 24.85 -19.70 -7.08
CA ASN A 73 23.65 -18.90 -6.92
C ASN A 73 24.10 -17.46 -7.06
N ASP A 74 23.75 -16.82 -8.18
CA ASP A 74 24.21 -15.49 -8.53
C ASP A 74 23.77 -14.48 -7.44
N PRO A 75 24.72 -13.85 -6.72
CA PRO A 75 24.41 -12.90 -5.67
C PRO A 75 23.65 -11.67 -6.20
N GLU A 76 23.84 -11.31 -7.48
CA GLU A 76 23.13 -10.21 -8.12
C GLU A 76 21.64 -10.52 -8.26
N VAL A 77 21.29 -11.76 -8.64
CA VAL A 77 19.88 -12.21 -8.70
C VAL A 77 19.21 -12.15 -7.33
N ALA A 78 19.91 -12.55 -6.27
CA ALA A 78 19.39 -12.46 -4.90
C ALA A 78 19.17 -11.00 -4.47
N ALA A 79 20.12 -10.10 -4.80
CA ALA A 79 20.00 -8.68 -4.50
C ALA A 79 18.82 -8.03 -5.27
N LEU A 80 18.70 -8.29 -6.57
CA LEU A 80 17.59 -7.79 -7.40
C LEU A 80 16.22 -8.28 -6.92
N LYS A 81 16.12 -9.53 -6.43
CA LYS A 81 14.88 -10.04 -5.82
C LYS A 81 14.51 -9.26 -4.55
N MET A 82 15.48 -8.96 -3.68
CA MET A 82 15.22 -8.14 -2.48
C MET A 82 14.82 -6.71 -2.85
N GLU A 83 15.44 -6.14 -3.88
CA GLU A 83 15.08 -4.81 -4.38
C GLU A 83 13.65 -4.80 -4.95
N LEU A 84 13.30 -5.81 -5.76
CA LEU A 84 11.94 -5.97 -6.29
C LEU A 84 10.90 -6.04 -5.16
N GLN A 85 11.13 -6.85 -4.13
CA GLN A 85 10.25 -6.94 -2.97
C GLN A 85 10.09 -5.59 -2.25
N GLY A 86 11.17 -4.81 -2.14
CA GLY A 86 11.14 -3.46 -1.58
C GLY A 86 10.29 -2.49 -2.41
N LEU A 87 10.43 -2.54 -3.74
CA LEU A 87 9.65 -1.73 -4.67
C LEU A 87 8.17 -2.12 -4.67
N GLU A 88 7.85 -3.41 -4.63
CA GLU A 88 6.48 -3.91 -4.56
C GLU A 88 5.77 -3.43 -3.29
N LYS A 89 6.44 -3.51 -2.14
CA LYS A 89 5.91 -2.97 -0.88
C LYS A 89 5.63 -1.47 -0.98
N ARG A 90 6.60 -0.70 -1.49
CA ARG A 90 6.44 0.75 -1.66
C ARG A 90 5.27 1.10 -2.58
N LEU A 91 5.08 0.33 -3.65
CA LEU A 91 3.95 0.51 -4.56
C LEU A 91 2.62 0.21 -3.86
N ALA A 92 2.56 -0.83 -3.03
CA ALA A 92 1.37 -1.16 -2.26
C ALA A 92 1.01 -0.04 -1.27
N ASP A 93 2.00 0.49 -0.55
CA ASP A 93 1.81 1.60 0.39
C ASP A 93 1.27 2.86 -0.32
N LEU A 94 1.88 3.25 -1.44
CA LEU A 94 1.43 4.40 -2.24
C LEU A 94 0.02 4.22 -2.84
N ARG A 95 -0.34 2.99 -3.22
CA ARG A 95 -1.71 2.68 -3.67
C ARG A 95 -2.71 2.85 -2.53
N GLY A 96 -2.35 2.42 -1.32
CA GLY A 96 -3.14 2.63 -0.11
C GLY A 96 -3.40 4.12 0.15
N GLU A 97 -2.35 4.94 0.18
CA GLU A 97 -2.49 6.40 0.38
C GLU A 97 -3.36 7.05 -0.71
N ARG A 98 -3.18 6.68 -1.98
CA ARG A 98 -4.02 7.17 -3.08
C ARG A 98 -5.49 6.85 -2.82
N ASP A 99 -5.80 5.62 -2.43
CA ASP A 99 -7.18 5.19 -2.22
C ASP A 99 -7.85 5.93 -1.05
N GLU A 100 -7.11 6.17 0.03
CA GLU A 100 -7.55 7.01 1.15
C GLU A 100 -7.84 8.45 0.72
N LEU A 101 -6.97 9.06 -0.09
CA LEU A 101 -7.19 10.40 -0.64
C LEU A 101 -8.42 10.45 -1.56
N MET A 102 -8.61 9.45 -2.43
CA MET A 102 -9.79 9.37 -3.28
C MET A 102 -11.08 9.26 -2.45
N HIS A 103 -11.07 8.48 -1.38
CA HIS A 103 -12.19 8.40 -0.45
C HIS A 103 -12.47 9.77 0.20
N SER A 104 -11.44 10.47 0.67
CA SER A 104 -11.61 11.80 1.26
C SER A 104 -12.17 12.82 0.26
N ILE A 105 -11.75 12.77 -1.02
CA ILE A 105 -12.28 13.63 -2.08
C ILE A 105 -13.76 13.29 -2.35
N GLY A 106 -14.10 12.01 -2.42
CA GLY A 106 -15.47 11.54 -2.59
C GLY A 106 -16.39 12.02 -1.47
N ASP A 107 -15.95 11.87 -0.22
CA ASP A 107 -16.70 12.32 0.95
C ASP A 107 -16.87 13.84 0.98
N PHE A 108 -15.83 14.59 0.64
CA PHE A 108 -15.90 16.04 0.51
C PHE A 108 -16.94 16.45 -0.55
N ASN A 109 -16.85 15.89 -1.76
CA ASN A 109 -17.77 16.20 -2.86
C ASN A 109 -19.22 15.88 -2.50
N ARG A 110 -19.46 14.75 -1.83
CA ARG A 110 -20.78 14.39 -1.32
C ARG A 110 -21.31 15.42 -0.33
N GLN A 111 -20.51 15.79 0.68
CA GLN A 111 -20.92 16.80 1.68
C GLN A 111 -21.13 18.18 1.05
N TYR A 112 -20.26 18.55 0.10
CA TYR A 112 -20.35 19.78 -0.66
C TYR A 112 -21.68 19.85 -1.43
N ASN A 113 -22.02 18.82 -2.21
CA ASN A 113 -23.27 18.77 -2.96
C ASN A 113 -24.49 18.77 -2.03
N LEU A 114 -24.50 17.93 -0.99
CA LEU A 114 -25.64 17.85 -0.05
C LEU A 114 -25.93 19.16 0.68
N ARG A 115 -24.88 19.93 1.05
CA ARG A 115 -25.04 21.15 1.84
C ARG A 115 -25.16 22.41 1.00
N LEU A 116 -24.41 22.48 -0.10
CA LEU A 116 -24.25 23.70 -0.88
C LEU A 116 -24.87 23.60 -2.28
N GLY A 117 -25.08 22.40 -2.82
CA GLY A 117 -25.61 22.20 -4.18
C GLY A 117 -26.93 22.94 -4.41
N GLY A 118 -27.93 22.69 -3.58
CA GLY A 118 -29.23 23.38 -3.68
C GLY A 118 -29.14 24.90 -3.51
N VAL A 119 -28.29 25.39 -2.60
CA VAL A 119 -28.07 26.84 -2.38
C VAL A 119 -27.42 27.48 -3.61
N LEU A 120 -26.40 26.84 -4.17
CA LEU A 120 -25.70 27.32 -5.37
C LEU A 120 -26.63 27.32 -6.58
N SER A 121 -27.41 26.26 -6.79
CA SER A 121 -28.45 26.22 -7.83
C SER A 121 -29.40 27.41 -7.69
N GLU A 122 -29.93 27.68 -6.49
CA GLU A 122 -30.86 28.80 -6.31
C GLU A 122 -30.19 30.16 -6.58
N ILE A 123 -28.92 30.35 -6.16
CA ILE A 123 -28.16 31.57 -6.47
C ILE A 123 -28.04 31.77 -7.99
N PHE A 124 -27.68 30.72 -8.74
CA PHE A 124 -27.51 30.83 -10.19
C PHE A 124 -28.84 31.04 -10.92
N LYS A 125 -29.91 30.40 -10.44
CA LYS A 125 -31.27 30.65 -10.94
C LYS A 125 -31.68 32.11 -10.75
N LEU A 126 -31.45 32.67 -9.56
CA LEU A 126 -31.75 34.07 -9.26
C LEU A 126 -30.92 35.02 -10.12
N LYS A 127 -29.61 34.75 -10.30
CA LYS A 127 -28.75 35.53 -11.19
C LYS A 127 -29.26 35.54 -12.63
N MET A 128 -29.68 34.38 -13.14
CA MET A 128 -30.28 34.25 -14.47
C MET A 128 -31.57 35.07 -14.60
N MET A 129 -32.46 35.01 -13.59
CA MET A 129 -33.71 35.77 -13.56
C MET A 129 -33.47 37.28 -13.53
N ILE A 130 -32.52 37.75 -12.72
CA ILE A 130 -32.17 39.17 -12.61
C ILE A 130 -31.62 39.69 -13.94
N ALA A 131 -30.70 38.96 -14.58
CA ALA A 131 -30.14 39.35 -15.86
C ALA A 131 -31.21 39.42 -16.97
N GLY A 132 -32.11 38.42 -17.04
CA GLY A 132 -33.21 38.43 -17.99
C GLY A 132 -34.23 39.53 -17.75
N ALA A 133 -34.54 39.84 -16.48
CA ALA A 133 -35.42 40.95 -16.13
C ALA A 133 -34.79 42.31 -16.47
N ALA A 134 -33.49 42.49 -16.21
CA ALA A 134 -32.76 43.69 -16.57
C ALA A 134 -32.72 43.90 -18.09
N GLU A 135 -32.51 42.83 -18.87
CA GLU A 135 -32.56 42.88 -20.33
C GLU A 135 -33.95 43.33 -20.85
N ALA A 136 -35.04 42.82 -20.24
CA ALA A 136 -36.40 43.11 -20.66
C ALA A 136 -36.93 44.48 -20.21
N ALA A 137 -36.48 44.99 -19.05
CA ALA A 137 -37.02 46.20 -18.45
C ALA A 137 -36.57 47.50 -19.12
N TYR A 138 -35.42 47.50 -19.80
CA TYR A 138 -34.87 48.70 -20.40
C TYR A 138 -34.99 48.68 -21.92
N THR A 139 -35.90 49.49 -22.45
CA THR A 139 -35.94 49.82 -23.89
C THR A 139 -34.89 50.89 -24.16
N GLY A 140 -33.80 50.55 -24.86
CA GLY A 140 -32.74 51.49 -25.23
C GLY A 140 -31.40 51.33 -24.50
N ILE A 141 -31.12 50.16 -23.92
CA ILE A 141 -29.80 49.83 -23.36
C ILE A 141 -28.74 49.89 -24.47
N GLU A 142 -27.57 50.44 -24.17
CA GLU A 142 -26.38 50.30 -25.01
C GLU A 142 -26.07 48.83 -25.29
N GLU A 143 -25.68 48.53 -26.53
CA GLU A 143 -25.46 47.16 -27.00
C GLU A 143 -24.39 46.42 -26.18
N GLU A 144 -23.35 47.12 -25.72
CA GLU A 144 -22.30 46.53 -24.88
C GLU A 144 -22.84 46.04 -23.53
N VAL A 145 -23.80 46.76 -22.93
CA VAL A 145 -24.43 46.37 -21.67
C VAL A 145 -25.40 45.21 -21.89
N ARG A 146 -26.12 45.20 -23.02
CA ARG A 146 -26.97 44.07 -23.42
C ARG A 146 -26.16 42.78 -23.55
N GLU A 147 -25.04 42.82 -24.26
CA GLU A 147 -24.15 41.66 -24.43
C GLU A 147 -23.61 41.14 -23.08
N LYS A 148 -23.19 42.03 -22.17
CA LYS A 148 -22.75 41.63 -20.81
C LYS A 148 -23.86 40.96 -20.00
N LEU A 149 -25.10 41.45 -20.10
CA LEU A 149 -26.25 40.84 -19.42
C LEU A 149 -26.56 39.45 -19.99
N LYS A 150 -26.49 39.31 -21.31
CA LYS A 150 -26.67 38.03 -22.01
C LYS A 150 -25.60 37.02 -21.61
N GLU A 151 -24.32 37.41 -21.63
CA GLU A 151 -23.20 36.57 -21.19
C GLU A 151 -23.37 36.14 -19.72
N THR A 152 -23.78 37.07 -18.84
CA THR A 152 -24.04 36.78 -17.43
C THR A 152 -25.16 35.76 -17.27
N ARG A 153 -26.25 35.91 -18.05
CA ARG A 153 -27.38 35.00 -18.05
C ARG A 153 -26.99 33.61 -18.54
N GLU A 154 -26.27 33.52 -19.65
CA GLU A 154 -25.81 32.26 -20.23
C GLU A 154 -24.87 31.51 -19.27
N LYS A 155 -23.90 32.20 -18.68
CA LYS A 155 -23.03 31.63 -17.64
C LYS A 155 -23.86 31.13 -16.46
N ALA A 156 -24.76 31.96 -15.93
CA ALA A 156 -25.61 31.58 -14.81
C ALA A 156 -26.49 30.36 -15.14
N GLN A 157 -26.99 30.24 -16.36
CA GLN A 157 -27.76 29.09 -16.82
C GLN A 157 -26.90 27.82 -16.87
N GLN A 158 -25.68 27.90 -17.40
CA GLN A 158 -24.75 26.77 -17.44
C GLN A 158 -24.41 26.28 -16.02
N TRP A 159 -24.05 27.22 -15.13
CA TRP A 159 -23.78 26.90 -13.73
C TRP A 159 -25.00 26.32 -13.02
N TYR A 160 -26.19 26.90 -13.23
CA TYR A 160 -27.43 26.36 -12.69
C TYR A 160 -27.61 24.91 -13.09
N GLN A 161 -27.52 24.61 -14.39
CA GLN A 161 -27.74 23.27 -14.91
C GLN A 161 -26.76 22.27 -14.29
N GLN A 162 -25.46 22.60 -14.30
CA GLN A 162 -24.43 21.75 -13.73
C GLN A 162 -24.66 21.46 -12.23
N PHE A 163 -24.83 22.50 -11.42
CA PHE A 163 -25.01 22.33 -9.97
C PHE A 163 -26.34 21.67 -9.61
N HIS A 164 -27.40 21.95 -10.38
CA HIS A 164 -28.69 21.32 -10.17
C HIS A 164 -28.63 19.82 -10.47
N ASP A 165 -28.03 19.44 -11.60
CA ASP A 165 -27.90 18.04 -12.00
C ASP A 165 -27.02 17.27 -11.02
N ASP A 166 -25.87 17.83 -10.61
CA ASP A 166 -24.97 17.24 -9.62
C ASP A 166 -25.66 17.07 -8.26
N TYR A 167 -26.45 18.06 -7.83
CA TYR A 167 -27.21 18.00 -6.59
C TYR A 167 -28.32 16.95 -6.64
N GLN A 168 -29.10 16.88 -7.72
CA GLN A 168 -30.16 15.89 -7.90
C GLN A 168 -29.57 14.48 -7.92
N ALA A 169 -28.51 14.26 -8.71
CA ALA A 169 -27.83 12.98 -8.79
C ALA A 169 -27.28 12.54 -7.42
N GLU A 170 -26.79 13.47 -6.59
CA GLU A 170 -26.34 13.15 -5.24
C GLU A 170 -27.50 12.83 -4.27
N GLN A 171 -28.66 13.45 -4.44
CA GLN A 171 -29.86 13.14 -3.65
C GLN A 171 -30.51 11.81 -4.02
N GLU A 172 -30.44 11.42 -5.29
CA GLU A 172 -30.94 10.13 -5.77
C GLU A 172 -30.06 8.95 -5.34
N LYS A 173 -28.80 9.21 -4.96
CA LYS A 173 -27.93 8.16 -4.44
C LYS A 173 -28.52 7.59 -3.15
N PRO A 174 -28.69 6.26 -3.05
CA PRO A 174 -29.18 5.65 -1.84
C PRO A 174 -28.23 5.99 -0.68
N GLU A 175 -28.79 6.31 0.48
CA GLU A 175 -27.96 6.49 1.66
C GLU A 175 -27.13 5.22 1.88
N PRO A 176 -25.81 5.37 2.09
CA PRO A 176 -24.97 4.23 2.36
C PRO A 176 -25.52 3.51 3.59
N LYS A 177 -25.84 2.22 3.42
CA LYS A 177 -26.39 1.40 4.48
C LYS A 177 -25.40 1.42 5.65
N LYS A 178 -25.80 2.02 6.78
CA LYS A 178 -24.99 1.97 8.00
C LYS A 178 -24.93 0.52 8.46
N LEU A 179 -23.76 -0.10 8.33
CA LEU A 179 -23.50 -1.39 8.96
C LEU A 179 -23.46 -1.18 10.47
N ASP A 180 -24.04 -2.11 11.22
CA ASP A 180 -23.79 -2.17 12.66
C ASP A 180 -22.33 -2.60 12.94
N ASP A 181 -21.88 -2.43 14.18
CA ASP A 181 -20.51 -2.76 14.58
C ASP A 181 -20.17 -4.24 14.38
N LYS A 182 -21.17 -5.12 14.42
CA LYS A 182 -21.00 -6.57 14.29
C LYS A 182 -20.76 -6.96 12.83
N ASP A 183 -21.55 -6.42 11.93
CA ASP A 183 -21.43 -6.62 10.49
C ASP A 183 -20.17 -5.95 9.95
N LEU A 184 -19.80 -4.77 10.45
CA LEU A 184 -18.54 -4.12 10.09
C LEU A 184 -17.33 -4.96 10.51
N LYS A 185 -17.34 -5.51 11.73
CA LYS A 185 -16.29 -6.45 12.19
C LYS A 185 -16.22 -7.69 11.31
N ARG A 186 -17.38 -8.27 10.95
CA ARG A 186 -17.47 -9.46 10.10
C ARG A 186 -16.92 -9.17 8.69
N LEU A 187 -17.27 -8.03 8.10
CA LEU A 187 -16.78 -7.59 6.80
C LEU A 187 -15.25 -7.41 6.82
N LYS A 188 -14.71 -6.69 7.81
CA LYS A 188 -13.27 -6.49 7.96
C LYS A 188 -12.51 -7.81 8.16
N ALA A 189 -13.11 -8.79 8.84
CA ALA A 189 -12.51 -10.12 9.01
C ALA A 189 -12.50 -10.90 7.69
N ALA A 190 -13.62 -10.91 6.96
CA ALA A 190 -13.73 -11.56 5.66
C ALA A 190 -12.76 -10.95 4.64
N TYR A 191 -12.68 -9.61 4.56
CA TYR A 191 -11.76 -8.90 3.69
C TYR A 191 -10.30 -9.25 3.99
N ARG A 192 -9.89 -9.23 5.27
CA ARG A 192 -8.53 -9.63 5.68
C ARG A 192 -8.22 -11.08 5.30
N LYS A 193 -9.19 -11.98 5.43
CA LYS A 193 -9.02 -13.38 5.04
C LYS A 193 -8.85 -13.52 3.52
N ALA A 194 -9.68 -12.84 2.74
CA ALA A 194 -9.61 -12.86 1.28
C ALA A 194 -8.33 -12.21 0.74
N SER A 195 -7.97 -11.04 1.27
CA SER A 195 -6.73 -10.34 0.89
C SER A 195 -5.50 -11.21 1.15
N ARG A 196 -5.42 -11.90 2.30
CA ARG A 196 -4.33 -12.86 2.58
C ARG A 196 -4.27 -14.02 1.60
N LEU A 197 -5.42 -14.51 1.12
CA LEU A 197 -5.51 -15.61 0.16
C LEU A 197 -5.17 -15.21 -1.27
N CYS A 198 -5.06 -13.92 -1.57
CA CYS A 198 -4.75 -13.41 -2.91
C CYS A 198 -3.49 -12.54 -2.94
N HIS A 199 -2.82 -12.32 -1.81
CA HIS A 199 -1.63 -11.48 -1.74
C HIS A 199 -0.41 -12.29 -2.21
N PRO A 200 0.34 -11.84 -3.23
CA PRO A 200 1.44 -12.60 -3.84
C PRO A 200 2.53 -13.06 -2.85
N ASP A 201 2.70 -12.37 -1.71
CA ASP A 201 3.61 -12.82 -0.64
C ASP A 201 3.06 -13.87 0.33
N MET A 202 1.74 -14.05 0.45
CA MET A 202 1.12 -14.97 1.42
C MET A 202 0.42 -16.17 0.79
N VAL A 203 0.20 -16.14 -0.52
CA VAL A 203 -0.30 -17.28 -1.29
C VAL A 203 0.79 -18.35 -1.34
N ALA A 204 0.41 -19.59 -1.06
CA ALA A 204 1.30 -20.75 -1.19
C ALA A 204 1.87 -20.79 -2.62
N ASP A 205 3.16 -21.08 -2.76
CA ASP A 205 3.85 -21.03 -4.06
C ASP A 205 3.19 -21.95 -5.13
N GLU A 206 2.45 -22.97 -4.69
CA GLU A 206 1.64 -23.88 -5.51
C GLU A 206 0.47 -23.21 -6.27
N LEU A 207 0.07 -22.02 -5.84
CA LEU A 207 -1.06 -21.24 -6.38
C LEU A 207 -0.61 -19.95 -7.08
N LYS A 208 0.70 -19.71 -7.20
CA LYS A 208 1.27 -18.62 -8.01
C LYS A 208 1.44 -19.17 -9.43
N GLU A 209 0.70 -18.61 -10.39
CA GLU A 209 0.88 -18.91 -11.83
C GLU A 209 2.25 -18.47 -12.36
#